data_AF-Q54E30-F1
#
_entry.id   AF-Q54E30-F1
#
_cell.length_a   1.000
_cell.length_b   1.000
_cell.length_c   1.000
_cell.angle_alpha   90.00
_cell.angle_beta   90.00
_cell.angle_gamma   90.00
#
_symmetry.space_group_name_H-M   'P 1'
#
loop_
_entity.id
_entity.type
_entity.pdbx_description
1 polymer ?
#
loop_
_entity_poly.entity_id
_entity_poly.type
_entity_poly.pdbx_seq_one_letter_code
_entity_poly.pdbx_strand_id
1 'polypeptide(L)'
;MMNNLVKRLPNLVIKSNKSLNIYSVNKLNLNSTIINNNNNKFQQQQNFATLSKKKFGGIKDKKEDEEKIIKQEKERLFIEQSKISIDTLTFDHALQNIKEKFEKEHALSSRLIGTMFKKVKTLEELHQILKFFKYMKNPNPDYLRSSHILYIYYAFLRTSQIPLFAEMLIHSDKFQIFPKHNVLIKVLIQLFKLGGDNIQLANQLFSINSSRFPITTKFMDSFSKAAETSCLPQFLGLLKNYPTNLPLELGAKTIKILIRSTNDGANENTQEILDIIYRFTPESVFNQLDQTTKNELIKFESNANHSTNPNRFS
;
A
#
# COMPACT_ATOMS: atom_id res chain seq x y z
N MET A 1 19.15 -25.15 -2.72
CA MET A 1 18.56 -25.94 -3.82
C MET A 1 17.77 -25.01 -4.75
N MET A 2 18.20 -24.85 -5.99
CA MET A 2 17.26 -24.68 -7.10
C MET A 2 17.80 -25.49 -8.26
N ASN A 3 17.27 -26.70 -8.31
CA ASN A 3 17.51 -27.74 -9.29
C ASN A 3 17.12 -27.30 -10.69
N ASN A 4 17.78 -27.95 -11.65
CA ASN A 4 17.20 -28.54 -12.86
C ASN A 4 16.21 -27.69 -13.64
N LEU A 5 16.64 -27.30 -14.83
CA LEU A 5 16.09 -27.87 -16.07
C LEU A 5 16.86 -27.22 -17.22
N VAL A 6 18.06 -27.75 -17.49
CA VAL A 6 18.66 -27.62 -18.81
C VAL A 6 17.78 -28.42 -19.75
N LYS A 7 16.69 -27.81 -20.23
CA LYS A 7 15.92 -28.34 -21.35
C LYS A 7 16.87 -28.39 -22.54
N ARG A 8 17.45 -29.57 -22.77
CA ARG A 8 18.27 -29.88 -23.93
C ARG A 8 17.43 -29.55 -25.16
N LEU A 9 17.81 -28.51 -25.89
CA LEU A 9 17.24 -28.22 -27.20
C LEU A 9 17.55 -29.43 -28.09
N PRO A 10 16.56 -29.98 -28.82
CA PRO A 10 16.75 -31.18 -29.60
C PRO A 10 17.79 -30.94 -30.68
N ASN A 11 18.80 -31.82 -30.75
CA ASN A 11 19.73 -31.86 -31.87
C ASN A 11 18.91 -32.11 -33.15
N LEU A 12 18.96 -31.20 -34.12
CA LEU A 12 18.35 -31.43 -35.42
C LEU A 12 19.30 -32.31 -36.24
N VAL A 13 18.94 -33.57 -36.43
CA VAL A 13 19.68 -34.50 -37.29
C VAL A 13 19.02 -34.51 -38.66
N ILE A 14 19.66 -33.87 -39.64
CA ILE A 14 19.21 -33.93 -41.04
C ILE A 14 20.07 -34.97 -41.77
N LYS A 15 19.43 -36.05 -42.19
CA LYS A 15 20.06 -37.13 -42.97
C LYS A 15 20.00 -36.74 -44.45
N SER A 16 21.15 -36.49 -45.07
CA SER A 16 21.24 -36.40 -46.54
C SER A 16 21.89 -37.68 -47.08
N ASN A 17 21.66 -38.01 -48.35
CA ASN A 17 22.04 -39.30 -48.95
C ASN A 17 23.55 -39.66 -48.87
N LYS A 18 24.44 -38.75 -48.42
CA LYS A 18 25.87 -39.06 -48.23
C LYS A 18 26.49 -38.53 -46.91
N SER A 19 25.76 -37.80 -46.07
CA SER A 19 26.33 -37.22 -44.86
C SER A 19 25.28 -36.92 -43.77
N LEU A 20 25.71 -37.03 -42.52
CA LEU A 20 24.93 -36.69 -41.33
C LEU A 20 25.37 -35.29 -40.84
N ASN A 21 24.48 -34.30 -40.93
CA ASN A 21 24.74 -32.97 -40.37
C ASN A 21 24.11 -32.89 -38.98
N ILE A 22 24.93 -32.64 -37.95
CA ILE A 22 24.47 -32.40 -36.58
C ILE A 22 24.61 -30.91 -36.30
N TYR A 23 23.48 -30.25 -36.12
CA TYR A 23 23.44 -28.85 -35.67
C TYR A 23 23.25 -28.84 -34.16
N SER A 24 24.26 -28.32 -33.44
CA SER A 24 24.17 -28.11 -32.00
C SER A 24 24.01 -26.62 -31.71
N VAL A 25 22.94 -26.28 -31.01
CA VAL A 25 22.63 -24.92 -30.57
C VAL A 25 23.13 -24.78 -29.13
N ASN A 26 24.36 -24.30 -28.94
CA ASN A 26 24.76 -23.82 -27.62
C ASN A 26 24.39 -22.33 -27.51
N LYS A 27 23.95 -21.91 -26.33
CA LYS A 27 23.42 -20.56 -26.02
C LYS A 27 24.30 -19.38 -26.48
N LEU A 28 25.55 -19.61 -26.87
CA LEU A 28 26.47 -18.57 -27.30
C LEU A 28 27.14 -18.82 -28.65
N ASN A 29 26.93 -19.95 -29.34
CA ASN A 29 27.48 -20.19 -30.69
C ASN A 29 26.73 -21.33 -31.39
N LEU A 30 26.34 -21.13 -32.65
CA LEU A 30 25.84 -22.17 -33.55
C LEU A 30 27.04 -22.91 -34.16
N ASN A 31 27.33 -24.11 -33.68
CA ASN A 31 28.36 -24.97 -34.28
C ASN A 31 27.65 -26.05 -35.12
N SER A 32 27.86 -26.01 -36.44
CA SER A 32 27.48 -27.09 -37.36
C SER A 32 28.62 -28.09 -37.50
N THR A 33 28.34 -29.36 -37.23
CA THR A 33 29.29 -30.46 -37.44
C THR A 33 28.83 -31.29 -38.62
N ILE A 34 29.66 -31.37 -39.67
CA ILE A 34 29.42 -32.21 -40.86
C ILE A 34 30.16 -33.53 -40.65
N ILE A 35 29.43 -34.65 -40.56
CA ILE A 35 30.01 -36.00 -40.54
C ILE A 35 29.90 -36.58 -41.96
N ASN A 36 31.01 -36.56 -42.70
CA ASN A 36 31.12 -37.22 -44.00
C ASN A 36 31.50 -38.70 -43.81
N ASN A 37 30.74 -39.59 -44.43
CA ASN A 37 30.80 -41.04 -44.16
C ASN A 37 31.97 -41.79 -44.82
N ASN A 38 32.90 -41.09 -45.47
CA ASN A 38 34.08 -41.68 -46.07
C ASN A 38 35.32 -41.01 -45.46
N ASN A 39 35.88 -41.65 -44.44
CA ASN A 39 37.10 -41.29 -43.69
C ASN A 39 36.96 -40.11 -42.72
N ASN A 40 37.08 -40.41 -41.42
CA ASN A 40 37.02 -39.50 -40.28
C ASN A 40 37.97 -38.28 -40.40
N LYS A 41 37.51 -37.12 -40.88
CA LYS A 41 38.13 -35.80 -40.62
C LYS A 41 37.07 -34.68 -40.52
N PHE A 42 37.08 -33.98 -39.38
CA PHE A 42 36.18 -32.89 -38.96
C PHE A 42 36.66 -31.51 -39.49
N GLN A 43 35.77 -30.70 -40.10
CA GLN A 43 36.03 -29.26 -40.36
C GLN A 43 34.75 -28.40 -40.14
N GLN A 44 34.89 -27.26 -39.44
CA GLN A 44 33.85 -26.29 -39.09
C GLN A 44 34.07 -24.96 -39.85
N GLN A 45 33.02 -24.34 -40.41
CA GLN A 45 33.04 -22.98 -41.00
C GLN A 45 31.81 -22.16 -40.54
N GLN A 46 31.98 -20.86 -40.29
CA GLN A 46 30.98 -19.92 -39.75
C GLN A 46 30.60 -18.83 -40.79
N ASN A 47 29.32 -18.52 -40.97
CA ASN A 47 28.81 -17.44 -41.84
C ASN A 47 27.73 -16.60 -41.10
N PHE A 48 27.82 -15.26 -41.15
CA PHE A 48 26.86 -14.31 -40.53
C PHE A 48 26.23 -13.39 -41.60
N ALA A 49 24.90 -13.18 -41.58
CA ALA A 49 24.18 -12.28 -42.49
C ALA A 49 23.38 -11.20 -41.70
N THR A 50 23.56 -9.92 -42.05
CA THR A 50 22.90 -8.76 -41.40
C THR A 50 21.85 -8.09 -42.31
N LEU A 51 20.67 -7.75 -41.77
CA LEU A 51 19.53 -7.17 -42.49
C LEU A 51 19.62 -5.63 -42.66
N SER A 52 19.01 -5.06 -43.71
CA SER A 52 19.12 -3.64 -44.07
C SER A 52 18.16 -2.69 -43.31
N LYS A 53 18.59 -1.42 -43.09
CA LYS A 53 17.93 -0.38 -42.27
C LYS A 53 16.45 -0.10 -42.64
N LYS A 54 16.09 -0.11 -43.94
CA LYS A 54 14.71 0.17 -44.39
C LYS A 54 13.72 -0.93 -43.98
N LYS A 55 14.16 -2.19 -43.93
CA LYS A 55 13.35 -3.29 -43.40
C LYS A 55 13.17 -3.20 -41.89
N PHE A 56 14.18 -2.72 -41.16
CA PHE A 56 14.09 -2.53 -39.71
C PHE A 56 13.07 -1.45 -39.33
N GLY A 57 13.02 -0.32 -40.06
CA GLY A 57 12.03 0.74 -39.85
C GLY A 57 10.58 0.23 -40.02
N GLY A 58 10.29 -0.47 -41.12
CA GLY A 58 8.95 -1.02 -41.36
C GLY A 58 8.53 -2.13 -40.39
N ILE A 59 9.47 -2.84 -39.76
CA ILE A 59 9.17 -3.81 -38.68
C ILE A 59 8.84 -3.08 -37.38
N LYS A 60 9.52 -1.97 -37.10
CA LYS A 60 9.30 -1.18 -35.88
C LYS A 60 7.91 -0.53 -35.87
N ASP A 61 7.52 0.13 -36.96
CA ASP A 61 6.23 0.83 -37.05
C ASP A 61 5.04 -0.14 -36.95
N LYS A 62 5.12 -1.29 -37.63
CA LYS A 62 4.11 -2.36 -37.51
C LYS A 62 3.97 -2.87 -36.09
N LYS A 63 5.10 -3.06 -35.39
CA LYS A 63 5.08 -3.53 -34.00
C LYS A 63 4.44 -2.51 -33.07
N GLU A 64 4.71 -1.22 -33.28
CA GLU A 64 4.10 -0.14 -32.48
C GLU A 64 2.58 -0.03 -32.71
N ASP A 65 2.10 -0.22 -33.95
CA ASP A 65 0.67 -0.20 -34.26
C ASP A 65 -0.05 -1.46 -33.76
N GLU A 66 0.55 -2.64 -33.90
CA GLU A 66 0.04 -3.88 -33.30
C GLU A 66 -0.05 -3.76 -31.76
N GLU A 67 0.98 -3.19 -31.11
CA GLU A 67 0.97 -2.94 -29.66
C GLU A 67 -0.15 -1.96 -29.24
N LYS A 68 -0.45 -0.93 -30.05
CA LYS A 68 -1.57 -0.02 -29.80
C LYS A 68 -2.92 -0.71 -29.95
N ILE A 69 -3.13 -1.51 -31.00
CA ILE A 69 -4.38 -2.25 -31.22
C ILE A 69 -4.61 -3.26 -30.09
N ILE A 70 -3.59 -4.05 -29.74
CA ILE A 70 -3.64 -5.00 -28.62
C ILE A 70 -3.96 -4.28 -27.30
N LYS A 71 -3.40 -3.08 -27.07
CA LYS A 71 -3.70 -2.28 -25.88
C LYS A 71 -5.17 -1.81 -25.87
N GLN A 72 -5.69 -1.33 -26.99
CA GLN A 72 -7.08 -0.90 -27.12
C GLN A 72 -8.07 -2.07 -26.96
N GLU A 73 -7.79 -3.23 -27.54
CA GLU A 73 -8.62 -4.44 -27.37
C GLU A 73 -8.65 -4.93 -25.92
N LYS A 74 -7.50 -4.97 -25.25
CA LYS A 74 -7.43 -5.29 -23.81
C LYS A 74 -8.22 -4.30 -22.95
N GLU A 75 -8.16 -3.02 -23.28
CA GLU A 75 -8.92 -1.98 -22.57
C GLU A 75 -10.43 -2.14 -22.81
N ARG A 76 -10.85 -2.43 -24.04
CA ARG A 76 -12.26 -2.68 -24.36
C ARG A 76 -12.81 -3.92 -23.67
N LEU A 77 -12.09 -5.04 -23.70
CA LEU A 77 -12.48 -6.28 -22.99
C LEU A 77 -12.59 -6.05 -21.48
N PHE A 78 -11.65 -5.30 -20.91
CA PHE A 78 -11.69 -4.90 -19.50
C PHE A 78 -12.92 -4.04 -19.16
N ILE A 79 -13.30 -3.09 -20.02
CA ILE A 79 -14.49 -2.25 -19.84
C ILE A 79 -15.78 -3.07 -19.95
N GLU A 80 -15.91 -3.93 -20.97
CA GLU A 80 -17.12 -4.72 -21.21
C GLU A 80 -17.38 -5.71 -20.06
N GLN A 81 -16.36 -6.39 -19.52
CA GLN A 81 -16.53 -7.34 -18.42
C GLN A 81 -16.59 -6.70 -17.03
N SER A 82 -16.07 -5.48 -16.86
CA SER A 82 -16.28 -4.68 -15.64
C SER A 82 -17.77 -4.34 -15.40
N LYS A 83 -18.64 -4.58 -16.38
CA LYS A 83 -20.10 -4.40 -16.27
C LYS A 83 -20.81 -5.54 -15.51
N ILE A 84 -20.25 -6.76 -15.49
CA ILE A 84 -20.86 -7.89 -14.79
C ILE A 84 -20.69 -7.66 -13.28
N SER A 85 -21.76 -7.18 -12.64
CA SER A 85 -21.79 -6.95 -11.20
C SER A 85 -21.80 -8.30 -10.47
N ILE A 86 -20.92 -8.41 -9.48
CA ILE A 86 -20.96 -9.50 -8.50
C ILE A 86 -21.80 -9.14 -7.27
N ASP A 87 -22.41 -7.95 -7.23
CA ASP A 87 -23.09 -7.41 -6.05
C ASP A 87 -24.24 -8.31 -5.56
N THR A 88 -24.91 -9.03 -6.45
CA THR A 88 -26.03 -9.94 -6.14
C THR A 88 -25.62 -11.37 -5.79
N LEU A 89 -24.37 -11.77 -6.04
CA LEU A 89 -23.89 -13.13 -5.80
C LEU A 89 -23.59 -13.38 -4.30
N THR A 90 -23.64 -14.64 -3.86
CA THR A 90 -23.07 -15.03 -2.56
C THR A 90 -21.55 -14.85 -2.56
N PHE A 91 -20.90 -14.90 -1.39
CA PHE A 91 -19.46 -14.75 -1.30
C PHE A 91 -18.71 -15.76 -2.18
N ASP A 92 -19.04 -17.05 -2.06
CA ASP A 92 -18.34 -18.12 -2.80
C ASP A 92 -18.51 -17.98 -4.31
N HIS A 93 -19.72 -17.72 -4.79
CA HIS A 93 -19.97 -17.51 -6.22
C HIS A 93 -19.28 -16.25 -6.74
N ALA A 94 -19.24 -15.18 -5.95
CA ALA A 94 -18.51 -13.96 -6.32
C ALA A 94 -16.99 -14.20 -6.39
N LEU A 95 -16.44 -14.93 -5.41
CA LEU A 95 -15.01 -15.27 -5.35
C LEU A 95 -14.61 -16.18 -6.52
N GLN A 96 -15.45 -17.16 -6.87
CA GLN A 96 -15.20 -18.01 -8.03
C GLN A 96 -15.25 -17.19 -9.34
N ASN A 97 -16.25 -16.31 -9.47
CA ASN A 97 -16.38 -15.45 -10.66
C ASN A 97 -15.17 -14.53 -10.89
N ILE A 98 -14.64 -13.91 -9.83
CA ILE A 98 -13.45 -13.05 -9.96
C ILE A 98 -12.17 -13.86 -10.21
N LYS A 99 -12.06 -15.09 -9.68
CA LYS A 99 -10.91 -15.97 -9.93
C LYS A 99 -10.84 -16.35 -11.39
N GLU A 100 -11.95 -16.82 -11.97
CA GLU A 100 -12.04 -17.16 -13.39
C GLU A 100 -11.74 -15.95 -14.29
N LYS A 101 -12.23 -14.76 -13.93
CA LYS A 101 -11.91 -13.51 -14.64
C LYS A 101 -10.41 -13.20 -14.59
N PHE A 102 -9.80 -13.34 -13.41
CA PHE A 102 -8.37 -13.10 -13.26
C PHE A 102 -7.51 -14.14 -13.98
N GLU A 103 -7.92 -15.40 -14.03
CA GLU A 103 -7.23 -16.45 -14.77
C GLU A 103 -7.25 -16.21 -16.28
N LYS A 104 -8.35 -15.68 -16.81
CA LYS A 104 -8.51 -15.37 -18.25
C LYS A 104 -7.77 -14.10 -18.66
N GLU A 105 -7.92 -13.03 -17.90
CA GLU A 105 -7.47 -11.69 -18.32
C GLU A 105 -6.20 -11.22 -17.62
N HIS A 106 -5.77 -11.92 -16.55
CA HIS A 106 -4.67 -11.51 -15.67
C HIS A 106 -4.84 -10.09 -15.08
N ALA A 107 -6.06 -9.59 -15.06
CA ALA A 107 -6.42 -8.28 -14.55
C ALA A 107 -7.82 -8.32 -13.92
N LEU A 108 -8.01 -7.54 -12.86
CA LEU A 108 -9.31 -7.33 -12.22
C LEU A 108 -9.51 -5.86 -11.94
N SER A 109 -10.74 -5.38 -12.09
CA SER A 109 -11.07 -4.01 -11.69
C SER A 109 -11.06 -3.87 -10.17
N SER A 110 -10.55 -2.75 -9.66
CA SER A 110 -10.49 -2.51 -8.22
C SER A 110 -11.87 -2.41 -7.57
N ARG A 111 -12.91 -2.11 -8.36
CA ARG A 111 -14.32 -2.17 -7.94
C ARG A 111 -14.71 -3.59 -7.54
N LEU A 112 -14.36 -4.61 -8.33
CA LEU A 112 -14.70 -6.01 -8.01
C LEU A 112 -14.02 -6.44 -6.69
N ILE A 113 -12.74 -6.10 -6.52
CA ILE A 113 -12.02 -6.35 -5.27
C ILE A 113 -12.68 -5.62 -4.09
N GLY A 114 -13.00 -4.33 -4.25
CA GLY A 114 -13.72 -3.57 -3.23
C GLY A 114 -15.07 -4.18 -2.84
N THR A 115 -15.84 -4.66 -3.83
CA THR A 115 -17.11 -5.36 -3.60
C THR A 115 -16.89 -6.68 -2.87
N MET A 116 -15.83 -7.43 -3.15
CA MET A 116 -15.53 -8.66 -2.40
C MET A 116 -15.32 -8.39 -0.91
N PHE A 117 -14.58 -7.35 -0.55
CA PHE A 117 -14.41 -6.98 0.85
C PHE A 117 -15.72 -6.49 1.50
N LYS A 118 -16.68 -5.93 0.74
CA LYS A 118 -18.03 -5.66 1.27
C LYS A 118 -18.78 -6.94 1.63
N LYS A 119 -18.57 -8.02 0.86
CA LYS A 119 -19.29 -9.29 1.04
C LYS A 119 -18.79 -10.13 2.21
N VAL A 120 -17.54 -9.92 2.65
CA VAL A 120 -16.96 -10.62 3.80
C VAL A 120 -17.81 -10.43 5.06
N LYS A 121 -18.24 -11.53 5.65
CA LYS A 121 -18.98 -11.64 6.92
C LYS A 121 -18.21 -12.45 7.95
N THR A 122 -17.44 -13.46 7.55
CA THR A 122 -16.70 -14.33 8.47
C THR A 122 -15.18 -14.17 8.35
N LEU A 123 -14.45 -14.63 9.36
CA LEU A 123 -12.99 -14.64 9.35
C LEU A 123 -12.42 -15.52 8.22
N GLU A 124 -13.08 -16.65 7.94
CA GLU A 124 -12.65 -17.56 6.88
C GLU A 124 -12.78 -16.90 5.49
N GLU A 125 -13.90 -16.23 5.22
CA GLU A 125 -14.10 -15.46 3.99
C GLU A 125 -13.04 -14.36 3.84
N LEU A 126 -12.69 -13.67 4.93
CA LEU A 126 -11.62 -12.67 4.94
C LEU A 126 -10.28 -13.30 4.52
N HIS A 127 -9.91 -14.45 5.08
CA HIS A 127 -8.68 -15.13 4.71
C HIS A 127 -8.67 -15.58 3.25
N GLN A 128 -9.79 -16.07 2.73
CA GLN A 128 -9.89 -16.49 1.33
C GLN A 128 -9.68 -15.32 0.36
N ILE A 129 -10.32 -14.17 0.61
CA ILE A 129 -10.12 -13.00 -0.26
C ILE A 129 -8.71 -12.41 -0.12
N LEU A 130 -8.11 -12.42 1.08
CA LEU A 130 -6.73 -11.95 1.28
C LEU A 130 -5.71 -12.83 0.55
N LYS A 131 -5.89 -14.16 0.58
CA LYS A 131 -5.05 -15.10 -0.19
C LYS A 131 -5.14 -14.80 -1.69
N PHE A 132 -6.34 -14.56 -2.19
CA PHE A 132 -6.55 -14.21 -3.60
C PHE A 132 -5.97 -12.83 -3.95
N PHE A 133 -6.18 -11.82 -3.11
CA PHE A 133 -5.64 -10.48 -3.32
C PHE A 133 -4.11 -10.49 -3.36
N LYS A 134 -3.46 -11.25 -2.46
CA LYS A 134 -2.01 -11.44 -2.46
C LYS A 134 -1.52 -12.19 -3.71
N TYR A 135 -2.30 -13.15 -4.22
CA TYR A 135 -1.98 -13.87 -5.45
C TYR A 135 -1.99 -12.95 -6.68
N MET A 136 -2.93 -12.01 -6.75
CA MET A 136 -3.07 -11.06 -7.86
C MET A 136 -1.85 -10.13 -8.05
N LYS A 137 -1.11 -9.80 -6.97
CA LYS A 137 0.12 -8.97 -6.99
C LYS A 137 0.03 -7.73 -7.89
N ASN A 138 -0.95 -6.86 -7.68
CA ASN A 138 -1.10 -5.68 -8.53
C ASN A 138 -0.05 -4.60 -8.20
N PRO A 139 0.92 -4.31 -9.08
CA PRO A 139 2.02 -3.41 -8.76
C PRO A 139 1.60 -1.93 -8.63
N ASN A 140 0.37 -1.56 -9.01
CA ASN A 140 -0.07 -0.18 -9.02
C ASN A 140 -0.51 0.29 -7.61
N PRO A 141 0.19 1.26 -6.98
CA PRO A 141 -0.20 1.79 -5.68
C PRO A 141 -1.57 2.50 -5.68
N ASP A 142 -2.02 3.01 -6.83
CA ASP A 142 -3.32 3.67 -7.00
C ASP A 142 -4.44 2.70 -7.38
N TYR A 143 -4.16 1.39 -7.40
CA TYR A 143 -5.16 0.38 -7.76
C TYR A 143 -6.40 0.49 -6.86
N LEU A 144 -6.20 0.57 -5.54
CA LEU A 144 -7.29 0.71 -4.58
C LEU A 144 -7.57 2.20 -4.29
N ARG A 145 -8.76 2.66 -4.71
CA ARG A 145 -9.29 3.96 -4.31
C ARG A 145 -9.58 4.00 -2.81
N SER A 146 -9.64 5.20 -2.24
CA SER A 146 -9.92 5.40 -0.81
C SER A 146 -11.23 4.77 -0.33
N SER A 147 -12.27 4.76 -1.17
CA SER A 147 -13.53 4.07 -0.88
C SER A 147 -13.37 2.55 -0.78
N HIS A 148 -12.50 1.94 -1.59
CA HIS A 148 -12.23 0.51 -1.55
C HIS A 148 -11.43 0.13 -0.29
N ILE A 149 -10.44 0.95 0.08
CA ILE A 149 -9.69 0.76 1.32
C ILE A 149 -10.62 0.84 2.54
N LEU A 150 -11.63 1.71 2.49
CA LEU A 150 -12.64 1.77 3.54
C LEU A 150 -13.48 0.47 3.61
N TYR A 151 -13.82 -0.16 2.48
CA TYR A 151 -14.48 -1.46 2.47
C TYR A 151 -13.60 -2.57 3.06
N ILE A 152 -12.30 -2.53 2.78
CA ILE A 152 -11.31 -3.44 3.40
C ILE A 152 -11.33 -3.22 4.92
N TYR A 153 -11.14 -1.99 5.39
CA TYR A 153 -11.21 -1.66 6.82
C TYR A 153 -12.48 -2.21 7.49
N TYR A 154 -13.65 -2.02 6.87
CA TYR A 154 -14.89 -2.53 7.44
C TYR A 154 -15.00 -4.07 7.42
N ALA A 155 -14.36 -4.75 6.48
CA ALA A 155 -14.28 -6.21 6.50
C ALA A 155 -13.50 -6.69 7.73
N PHE A 156 -12.33 -6.10 8.00
CA PHE A 156 -11.53 -6.40 9.18
C PHE A 156 -12.22 -5.99 10.48
N LEU A 157 -12.99 -4.91 10.48
CA LEU A 157 -13.79 -4.50 11.64
C LEU A 157 -14.87 -5.54 11.97
N ARG A 158 -15.61 -6.03 10.96
CA ARG A 158 -16.69 -7.03 11.15
C ARG A 158 -16.17 -8.37 11.66
N THR A 159 -14.94 -8.73 11.31
CA THR A 159 -14.30 -9.99 11.72
C THR A 159 -13.40 -9.85 12.95
N SER A 160 -13.40 -8.68 13.61
CA SER A 160 -12.56 -8.38 14.76
C SER A 160 -11.05 -8.54 14.51
N GLN A 161 -10.61 -8.28 13.28
CA GLN A 161 -9.21 -8.43 12.82
C GLN A 161 -8.52 -7.06 12.62
N ILE A 162 -8.93 -6.01 13.31
CA ILE A 162 -8.27 -4.69 13.21
C ILE A 162 -6.75 -4.75 13.46
N PRO A 163 -6.23 -5.55 14.41
CA PRO A 163 -4.77 -5.69 14.59
C PRO A 163 -4.07 -6.20 13.33
N LEU A 164 -4.61 -7.25 12.69
CA LEU A 164 -4.08 -7.77 11.43
C LEU A 164 -4.13 -6.72 10.32
N PHE A 165 -5.19 -5.91 10.25
CA PHE A 165 -5.24 -4.82 9.28
C PHE A 165 -4.16 -3.77 9.56
N ALA A 166 -3.92 -3.42 10.82
CA ALA A 166 -2.87 -2.48 11.20
C ALA A 166 -1.47 -2.98 10.81
N GLU A 167 -1.17 -4.26 11.02
CA GLU A 167 0.07 -4.90 10.54
C GLU A 167 0.21 -4.80 9.03
N MET A 168 -0.88 -5.02 8.28
CA MET A 168 -0.87 -4.85 6.83
C MET A 168 -0.57 -3.41 6.40
N LEU A 169 -1.07 -2.41 7.13
CA LEU A 169 -0.78 -1.00 6.84
C LEU A 169 0.66 -0.60 7.21
N ILE A 170 1.20 -1.17 8.29
CA ILE A 170 2.63 -1.07 8.62
C ILE A 170 3.47 -1.59 7.47
N HIS A 171 3.08 -2.72 6.88
CA HIS A 171 3.71 -3.32 5.69
C HIS A 171 2.99 -2.97 4.38
N SER A 172 2.55 -1.71 4.22
CA SER A 172 1.79 -1.25 3.06
C SER A 172 2.49 -1.51 1.72
N ASP A 173 3.82 -1.59 1.71
CA ASP A 173 4.65 -1.96 0.56
C ASP A 173 4.46 -3.43 0.15
N LYS A 174 4.35 -4.34 1.12
CA LYS A 174 4.14 -5.78 0.89
C LYS A 174 2.70 -6.10 0.49
N PHE A 175 1.74 -5.39 1.10
CA PHE A 175 0.31 -5.63 0.86
C PHE A 175 -0.30 -4.68 -0.16
N GLN A 176 0.41 -3.63 -0.58
CA GLN A 176 -0.04 -2.64 -1.57
C GLN A 176 -1.35 -1.94 -1.16
N ILE A 177 -1.50 -1.65 0.14
CA ILE A 177 -2.64 -0.91 0.70
C ILE A 177 -2.12 0.38 1.32
N PHE A 178 -2.42 1.51 0.68
CA PHE A 178 -1.97 2.84 1.11
C PHE A 178 -3.15 3.64 1.68
N PRO A 179 -3.34 3.66 3.01
CA PRO A 179 -4.53 4.26 3.61
C PRO A 179 -4.47 5.79 3.51
N LYS A 180 -5.62 6.42 3.27
CA LYS A 180 -5.76 7.88 3.49
C LYS A 180 -5.96 8.18 4.98
N HIS A 181 -5.76 9.44 5.35
CA HIS A 181 -5.84 9.95 6.73
C HIS A 181 -7.09 9.47 7.48
N ASN A 182 -8.26 9.49 6.84
CA ASN A 182 -9.52 9.08 7.47
C ASN A 182 -9.57 7.59 7.84
N VAL A 183 -9.00 6.70 7.02
CA VAL A 183 -8.91 5.28 7.33
C VAL A 183 -7.86 5.05 8.41
N LEU A 184 -6.70 5.72 8.31
CA LEU A 184 -5.65 5.62 9.31
C LEU A 184 -6.16 6.03 10.71
N ILE A 185 -6.86 7.16 10.83
CA ILE A 185 -7.48 7.59 12.09
C ILE A 185 -8.46 6.54 12.60
N LYS A 186 -9.32 5.98 11.75
CA LYS A 186 -10.27 4.93 12.17
C LYS A 186 -9.54 3.72 12.75
N VAL A 187 -8.46 3.25 12.11
CA VAL A 187 -7.67 2.13 12.61
C VAL A 187 -7.03 2.46 13.96
N LEU A 188 -6.37 3.62 14.08
CA LEU A 188 -5.75 4.05 15.33
C LEU A 188 -6.76 4.12 16.48
N ILE A 189 -7.93 4.71 16.25
CA ILE A 189 -8.99 4.81 17.26
C ILE A 189 -9.51 3.42 17.67
N GLN A 190 -9.68 2.49 16.72
CA GLN A 190 -10.10 1.13 17.06
C GLN A 190 -9.03 0.37 17.86
N LEU A 191 -7.75 0.50 17.50
CA LEU A 191 -6.66 -0.10 18.28
C LEU A 191 -6.61 0.46 19.70
N PHE A 192 -6.78 1.77 19.86
CA PHE A 192 -6.86 2.39 21.19
C PHE A 192 -8.04 1.89 22.02
N LYS A 193 -9.20 1.66 21.39
CA LYS A 193 -10.37 1.08 22.07
C LYS A 193 -10.16 -0.36 22.50
N LEU A 194 -9.43 -1.15 21.72
CA LEU A 194 -9.10 -2.54 22.06
C LEU A 194 -8.12 -2.61 23.24
N GLY A 195 -7.24 -1.63 23.41
CA GLY A 195 -6.30 -1.57 24.53
C GLY A 195 -5.25 -2.69 24.51
N GLY A 196 -4.52 -2.83 25.63
CA GLY A 196 -3.46 -3.83 25.78
C GLY A 196 -2.34 -3.66 24.75
N ASP A 197 -1.87 -4.77 24.18
CA ASP A 197 -0.81 -4.79 23.16
C ASP A 197 -1.17 -4.00 21.89
N ASN A 198 -2.46 -3.75 21.65
CA ASN A 198 -2.91 -2.95 20.51
C ASN A 198 -2.51 -1.48 20.61
N ILE A 199 -2.21 -0.97 21.82
CA ILE A 199 -1.69 0.39 22.00
C ILE A 199 -0.30 0.51 21.40
N GLN A 200 0.56 -0.50 21.60
CA GLN A 200 1.89 -0.53 20.99
C GLN A 200 1.80 -0.59 19.47
N LEU A 201 0.88 -1.42 18.95
CA LEU A 201 0.62 -1.52 17.51
C LEU A 201 0.13 -0.19 16.92
N ALA A 202 -0.74 0.54 17.64
CA ALA A 202 -1.18 1.87 17.22
C ALA A 202 -0.03 2.88 17.17
N ASN A 203 0.84 2.88 18.17
CA ASN A 203 2.03 3.75 18.22
C ASN A 203 3.01 3.45 17.09
N GLN A 204 3.23 2.17 16.79
CA GLN A 204 4.04 1.73 15.65
C GLN A 204 3.42 2.17 14.33
N LEU A 205 2.12 1.94 14.14
CA LEU A 205 1.40 2.35 12.94
C LEU A 205 1.48 3.87 12.74
N PHE A 206 1.26 4.66 13.79
CA PHE A 206 1.37 6.11 13.72
C PHE A 206 2.78 6.57 13.36
N SER A 207 3.79 6.08 14.08
CA SER A 207 5.20 6.42 13.84
C SER A 207 5.65 6.08 12.41
N ILE A 208 5.31 4.88 11.92
CA ILE A 208 5.67 4.43 10.56
C ILE A 208 4.93 5.24 9.49
N ASN A 209 3.66 5.60 9.71
CA ASN A 209 2.97 6.48 8.77
C ASN A 209 3.57 7.88 8.77
N SER A 210 3.94 8.41 9.95
CA SER A 210 4.54 9.75 10.06
C SER A 210 5.92 9.87 9.42
N SER A 211 6.70 8.78 9.38
CA SER A 211 7.99 8.77 8.69
C SER A 211 7.85 8.63 7.17
N ARG A 212 6.74 8.06 6.69
CA ARG A 212 6.45 7.91 5.25
C ARG A 212 5.74 9.12 4.65
N PHE A 213 4.83 9.73 5.41
CA PHE A 213 3.97 10.82 4.98
C PHE A 213 3.94 11.92 6.04
N PRO A 214 4.13 13.19 5.66
CA PRO A 214 4.04 14.30 6.60
C PRO A 214 2.70 14.33 7.34
N ILE A 215 2.75 14.35 8.68
CA ILE A 215 1.55 14.50 9.50
C ILE A 215 1.13 15.96 9.50
N THR A 216 0.09 16.27 8.73
CA THR A 216 -0.47 17.63 8.68
C THR A 216 -1.21 17.99 9.97
N THR A 217 -1.26 19.28 10.32
CA THR A 217 -2.12 19.80 11.41
C THR A 217 -3.59 19.38 11.26
N LYS A 218 -4.12 19.32 10.02
CA LYS A 218 -5.47 18.82 9.72
C LYS A 218 -5.68 17.34 10.09
N PHE A 219 -4.65 16.51 9.92
CA PHE A 219 -4.67 15.12 10.40
C PHE A 219 -4.80 15.10 11.92
N MET A 220 -3.94 15.86 12.61
CA MET A 220 -3.92 15.92 14.06
C MET A 220 -5.25 16.43 14.63
N ASP A 221 -5.83 17.48 14.04
CA ASP A 221 -7.13 18.00 14.44
C ASP A 221 -8.27 16.98 14.25
N SER A 222 -8.20 16.16 13.21
CA SER A 222 -9.19 15.11 12.97
C SER A 222 -8.98 13.93 13.93
N PHE A 223 -7.72 13.60 14.25
CA PHE A 223 -7.37 12.51 15.13
C PHE A 223 -7.71 12.84 16.59
N SER A 224 -7.32 14.03 17.06
CA SER A 224 -7.65 14.52 18.40
C SER A 224 -9.15 14.61 18.61
N LYS A 225 -9.91 15.09 17.60
CA LYS A 225 -11.37 15.11 17.67
C LYS A 225 -11.99 13.72 17.78
N ALA A 226 -11.45 12.73 17.07
CA ALA A 226 -11.91 11.35 17.19
C ALA A 226 -11.53 10.74 18.55
N ALA A 227 -10.32 11.05 19.06
CA ALA A 227 -9.82 10.56 20.33
C ALA A 227 -10.56 11.16 21.54
N GLU A 228 -10.90 12.45 21.49
CA GLU A 228 -11.70 13.16 22.51
C GLU A 228 -12.94 12.37 22.93
N THR A 229 -13.59 11.71 21.97
CA THR A 229 -14.84 10.98 22.23
C THR A 229 -14.68 9.64 22.92
N SER A 230 -13.48 9.03 22.93
CA SER A 230 -13.38 7.62 23.35
C SER A 230 -12.02 7.11 23.84
N CYS A 231 -10.92 7.80 23.56
CA CYS A 231 -9.58 7.29 23.84
C CYS A 231 -8.55 8.42 24.00
N LEU A 232 -8.95 9.52 24.62
CA LEU A 232 -8.08 10.67 24.84
C LEU A 232 -6.83 10.32 25.67
N PRO A 233 -6.88 9.51 26.75
CA PRO A 233 -5.68 9.11 27.48
C PRO A 233 -4.65 8.39 26.61
N GLN A 234 -5.09 7.51 25.71
CA GLN A 234 -4.20 6.79 24.79
C GLN A 234 -3.60 7.73 23.75
N PHE A 235 -4.37 8.71 23.26
CA PHE A 235 -3.86 9.74 22.38
C PHE A 235 -2.80 10.62 23.06
N LEU A 236 -3.01 11.02 24.32
CA LEU A 236 -2.01 11.73 25.12
C LEU A 236 -0.75 10.89 25.32
N GLY A 237 -0.90 9.60 25.65
CA GLY A 237 0.22 8.67 25.77
C GLY A 237 1.02 8.50 24.47
N LEU A 238 0.35 8.52 23.32
CA LEU A 238 0.99 8.53 22.02
C LEU A 238 1.80 9.81 21.81
N LEU A 239 1.24 10.98 22.08
CA LEU A 239 1.94 12.26 21.93
C LEU A 239 3.16 12.36 22.86
N LYS A 240 3.00 11.93 24.12
CA LYS A 240 4.08 11.91 25.11
C LYS A 240 5.28 11.11 24.63
N ASN A 241 5.03 9.91 24.11
CA ASN A 241 6.07 8.98 23.67
C ASN A 241 6.50 9.17 22.21
N TYR A 242 5.89 10.11 21.48
CA TYR A 242 6.25 10.35 20.09
C TYR A 242 7.70 10.86 20.01
N PRO A 243 8.55 10.38 19.06
CA PRO A 243 9.94 10.83 18.97
C PRO A 243 10.09 12.33 18.64
N THR A 244 11.04 13.02 19.27
CA THR A 244 11.33 14.46 19.01
C THR A 244 11.90 14.73 17.63
N ASN A 245 12.55 13.74 17.02
CA ASN A 245 13.20 13.86 15.72
C ASN A 245 12.25 13.68 14.53
N LEU A 246 10.98 13.36 14.78
CA LEU A 246 9.97 13.22 13.73
C LEU A 246 9.07 14.46 13.69
N PRO A 247 8.70 14.95 12.49
CA PRO A 247 7.90 16.16 12.35
C PRO A 247 6.46 15.91 12.81
N LEU A 248 6.02 16.70 13.80
CA LEU A 248 4.64 16.71 14.28
C LEU A 248 4.27 18.13 14.69
N GLU A 249 3.18 18.64 14.11
CA GLU A 249 2.61 19.94 14.46
C GLU A 249 1.16 19.79 14.92
N LEU A 250 0.84 20.40 16.05
CA LEU A 250 -0.53 20.47 16.55
C LEU A 250 -1.28 21.61 15.87
N GLY A 251 -2.52 21.35 15.45
CA GLY A 251 -3.43 22.39 15.00
C GLY A 251 -4.18 23.05 16.15
N ALA A 252 -4.79 24.21 15.88
CA ALA A 252 -5.56 24.99 16.86
C ALA A 252 -6.67 24.16 17.54
N LYS A 253 -7.35 23.27 16.80
CA LYS A 253 -8.41 22.43 17.38
C LYS A 253 -7.83 21.38 18.33
N THR A 254 -6.68 20.81 17.99
CA THR A 254 -5.98 19.87 18.87
C THR A 254 -5.59 20.54 20.17
N ILE A 255 -4.98 21.73 20.12
CA ILE A 255 -4.62 22.51 21.32
C ILE A 255 -5.85 22.76 22.19
N LYS A 256 -6.95 23.20 21.58
CA LYS A 256 -8.23 23.44 22.25
C LYS A 256 -8.78 22.19 22.95
N ILE A 257 -8.74 21.04 22.29
CA ILE A 257 -9.15 19.76 22.89
C ILE A 257 -8.25 19.39 24.07
N LEU A 258 -6.94 19.58 23.93
CA LEU A 258 -5.98 19.28 24.99
C LEU A 258 -6.20 20.13 26.23
N ILE A 259 -6.33 21.45 26.09
CA ILE A 259 -6.59 22.35 27.22
C ILE A 259 -7.90 21.96 27.92
N ARG A 260 -8.98 21.78 27.15
CA ARG A 260 -10.32 21.49 27.68
C ARG A 260 -10.50 20.06 28.20
N SER A 261 -9.54 19.18 27.94
CA SER A 261 -9.55 17.85 28.54
C SER A 261 -9.29 17.87 30.04
N THR A 262 -8.77 18.99 30.55
CA THR A 262 -8.51 19.22 31.97
C THR A 262 -9.64 20.04 32.60
N ASN A 263 -10.88 19.54 32.53
CA ASN A 263 -12.04 20.38 32.81
C ASN A 263 -12.27 20.80 34.28
N ASP A 264 -11.47 20.41 35.28
CA ASP A 264 -11.77 20.72 36.70
C ASP A 264 -10.55 21.04 37.60
N GLY A 265 -9.59 21.82 37.09
CA GLY A 265 -8.46 22.31 37.89
C GLY A 265 -7.16 21.55 37.67
N ALA A 266 -6.19 21.73 38.58
CA ALA A 266 -4.86 21.14 38.50
C ALA A 266 -4.94 19.61 38.58
N ASN A 267 -5.19 18.97 37.44
CA ASN A 267 -5.05 17.54 37.26
C ASN A 267 -3.54 17.20 37.17
N GLU A 268 -3.14 16.01 37.61
CA GLU A 268 -1.75 15.51 37.52
C GLU A 268 -1.18 15.61 36.10
N ASN A 269 -2.05 15.55 35.08
CA ASN A 269 -1.67 15.63 33.67
C ASN A 269 -1.55 17.07 33.13
N THR A 270 -1.88 18.10 33.90
CA THR A 270 -1.89 19.50 33.43
C THR A 270 -0.52 19.90 32.90
N GLN A 271 0.53 19.61 33.66
CA GLN A 271 1.92 19.90 33.27
C GLN A 271 2.33 19.09 32.04
N GLU A 272 2.00 17.80 31.99
CA GLU A 272 2.36 16.95 30.85
C GLU A 272 1.69 17.40 29.55
N ILE A 273 0.43 17.81 29.63
CA ILE A 273 -0.32 18.35 28.48
C ILE A 273 0.30 19.67 28.03
N LEU A 274 0.68 20.54 28.96
CA LEU A 274 1.35 21.81 28.64
C LEU A 274 2.68 21.56 27.90
N ASP A 275 3.48 20.60 28.37
CA ASP A 275 4.73 20.21 27.74
C ASP A 275 4.51 19.66 26.33
N ILE A 276 3.47 18.83 26.13
CA ILE A 276 3.08 18.34 24.80
C ILE A 276 2.69 19.49 23.87
N ILE A 277 1.88 20.43 24.35
CA ILE A 277 1.44 21.59 23.55
C ILE A 277 2.67 22.38 23.10
N TYR A 278 3.56 22.73 24.03
CA TYR A 278 4.75 23.52 23.70
C TYR A 278 5.76 22.79 22.83
N ARG A 279 5.90 21.49 23.03
CA ARG A 279 6.83 20.66 22.27
C ARG A 279 6.46 20.56 20.78
N PHE A 280 5.17 20.52 20.46
CA PHE A 280 4.68 20.23 19.11
C PHE A 280 3.92 21.40 18.47
N THR A 281 3.96 22.59 19.06
CA THR A 281 3.27 23.77 18.50
C THR A 281 4.29 24.86 18.20
N PRO A 282 4.51 25.21 16.92
CA PRO A 282 5.35 26.36 16.59
C PRO A 282 4.63 27.67 16.96
N GLU A 283 5.41 28.72 17.22
CA GLU A 283 4.91 30.05 17.60
C GLU A 283 3.88 30.63 16.61
N SER A 284 4.04 30.33 15.33
CA SER A 284 3.10 30.73 14.27
C SER A 284 1.67 30.21 14.49
N VAL A 285 1.50 29.02 15.06
CA VAL A 285 0.19 28.44 15.35
C VAL A 285 -0.42 29.08 16.59
N PHE A 286 0.38 29.39 17.62
CA PHE A 286 -0.10 30.11 18.80
C PHE A 286 -0.66 31.49 18.43
N ASN A 287 -0.03 32.19 17.48
CA ASN A 287 -0.51 33.48 17.01
C ASN A 287 -1.86 33.40 16.28
N GLN A 288 -2.18 32.26 15.66
CA GLN A 288 -3.43 32.00 14.95
C GLN A 288 -4.58 31.54 15.85
N LEU A 289 -4.34 31.30 17.14
CA LEU A 289 -5.40 30.93 18.08
C LEU A 289 -6.40 32.09 18.24
N ASP A 290 -7.68 31.75 18.32
CA ASP A 290 -8.72 32.73 18.65
C ASP A 290 -8.54 33.25 20.09
N GLN A 291 -9.08 34.44 20.38
CA GLN A 291 -8.89 35.10 21.67
C GLN A 291 -9.40 34.25 22.85
N THR A 292 -10.46 33.46 22.66
CA THR A 292 -10.99 32.59 23.72
C THR A 292 -9.98 31.50 24.05
N THR A 293 -9.45 30.83 23.03
CA THR A 293 -8.44 29.77 23.19
C THR A 293 -7.13 30.32 23.78
N LYS A 294 -6.71 31.54 23.42
CA LYS A 294 -5.55 32.22 24.06
C LYS A 294 -5.78 32.46 25.56
N ASN A 295 -6.95 32.97 25.92
CA ASN A 295 -7.30 33.20 27.33
C ASN A 295 -7.39 31.87 28.13
N GLU A 296 -7.89 30.80 27.50
CA GLU A 296 -7.90 29.45 28.08
C GLU A 296 -6.48 28.94 28.31
N LEU A 297 -5.56 29.15 27.35
CA LEU A 297 -4.17 28.74 27.47
C LEU A 297 -3.43 29.49 28.61
N ILE A 298 -3.64 30.80 28.76
CA ILE A 298 -3.03 31.58 29.86
C ILE A 298 -3.49 31.05 31.23
N LYS A 299 -4.79 30.76 31.37
CA LYS A 299 -5.33 30.16 32.61
C LYS A 299 -4.76 28.76 32.84
N PHE A 300 -4.62 27.98 31.78
CA PHE A 300 -4.06 26.65 31.82
C PHE A 300 -2.58 26.66 32.25
N GLU A 301 -1.78 27.62 31.76
CA GLU A 301 -0.41 27.87 32.20
C GLU A 301 -0.32 28.26 33.67
N SER A 302 -1.20 29.17 34.13
CA SER A 302 -1.21 29.56 35.55
C SER A 302 -1.53 28.39 36.47
N ASN A 303 -2.38 27.45 36.02
CA ASN A 303 -2.73 26.26 36.78
C ASN A 303 -1.61 25.21 36.79
N ALA A 304 -0.73 25.22 35.79
CA ALA A 304 0.41 24.30 35.70
C ALA A 304 1.60 24.69 36.59
N ASN A 305 1.49 25.76 37.40
CA ASN A 305 2.57 26.33 38.22
C ASN A 305 3.80 26.82 37.42
N HIS A 306 3.62 27.27 36.17
CA HIS A 306 4.66 27.97 35.41
C HIS A 306 4.61 29.50 35.61
N SER A 307 5.76 30.16 35.52
CA SER A 307 5.84 31.63 35.41
C SER A 307 5.13 32.08 34.14
N THR A 308 3.88 32.52 34.26
CA THR A 308 3.11 33.08 33.14
C THR A 308 3.87 34.27 32.56
N ASN A 309 4.08 34.30 31.24
CA ASN A 309 4.41 35.55 30.56
C ASN A 309 3.10 36.18 30.07
N PRO A 310 2.45 37.05 30.86
CA PRO A 310 1.17 37.64 30.48
C PRO A 310 1.23 38.46 29.18
N ASN A 311 2.42 38.87 28.75
CA ASN A 311 2.65 39.70 27.57
C ASN A 311 2.94 38.87 26.30
N ARG A 312 2.79 37.55 26.32
CA ARG A 312 3.10 36.71 25.14
C ARG A 312 2.13 36.91 23.98
N PHE A 313 0.89 37.29 24.28
CA PHE A 313 -0.20 37.41 23.29
C PHE A 313 -0.79 38.82 23.18
N SER A 314 -0.21 39.80 23.89
CA SER A 314 -0.51 41.23 23.74
C SER A 314 0.21 41.81 22.54
#